data_AF-A0A341AHM7-F1
#
_entry.id   AF-A0A341AHM7-F1
#
_cell.length_a   1.000
_cell.length_b   1.000
_cell.length_c   1.000
_cell.angle_alpha   90.00
_cell.angle_beta   90.00
_cell.angle_gamma   90.00
#
_symmetry.space_group_name_H-M   'P 1'
#
loop_
_entity.id
_entity.type
_entity.pdbx_description
1 polymer ?
#
loop_
_entity_poly.entity_id
_entity_poly.type
_entity_poly.pdbx_seq_one_letter_code
_entity_poly.pdbx_strand_id
1 'polypeptide(L)'
;MMYLWDLRPLFLPRGTFIEFRNGMLNVSPVGRSCSQEERIEFYELDQKESIRQKFVEDLRREFAGKGLTFSIGGQISFDVFPDGWDKRYCLGHVEKDGYETIYFFGDKTMPVSMEVFLQFHCSIWD
;
A
#
# COMPACT_ATOMS: atom_id res chain seq x y z
N MET A 1 16.07 -9.87 4.57
CA MET A 1 15.56 -10.87 3.60
C MET A 1 15.61 -12.34 4.05
N MET A 2 16.27 -12.70 5.16
CA MET A 2 16.38 -14.09 5.63
C MET A 2 15.08 -14.68 6.22
N TYR A 3 14.17 -13.84 6.74
CA TYR A 3 12.98 -14.29 7.48
C TYR A 3 11.81 -14.83 6.63
N LEU A 4 11.66 -14.45 5.36
CA LEU A 4 10.56 -14.98 4.52
C LEU A 4 10.69 -16.50 4.30
N TRP A 5 11.92 -16.98 4.21
CA TRP A 5 12.20 -18.41 4.06
C TRP A 5 11.91 -19.20 5.34
N ASP A 6 12.11 -18.57 6.50
CA ASP A 6 11.81 -19.13 7.82
C ASP A 6 10.30 -19.19 8.10
N LEU A 7 9.50 -18.37 7.42
CA LEU A 7 8.04 -18.34 7.53
C LEU A 7 7.34 -19.32 6.57
N ARG A 8 8.06 -19.98 5.65
CA ARG A 8 7.49 -21.00 4.74
C ARG A 8 6.74 -22.15 5.43
N PRO A 9 7.09 -22.60 6.64
CA PRO A 9 6.29 -23.61 7.33
C PRO A 9 4.92 -23.09 7.78
N LEU A 10 4.71 -21.76 7.83
CA LEU A 10 3.51 -21.14 8.38
C LEU A 10 2.46 -20.75 7.32
N PHE A 11 2.86 -20.62 6.06
CA PHE A 11 1.95 -20.41 4.94
C PHE A 11 2.54 -20.99 3.66
N LEU A 12 1.69 -21.32 2.69
CA LEU A 12 2.11 -21.88 1.42
C LEU A 12 2.33 -20.78 0.36
N PRO A 13 3.56 -20.54 -0.11
CA PRO A 13 3.79 -19.60 -1.21
C PRO A 13 3.15 -20.09 -2.50
N ARG A 14 2.65 -19.15 -3.30
CA ARG A 14 2.02 -19.40 -4.61
C ARG A 14 2.84 -18.74 -5.71
N GLY A 15 2.21 -18.09 -6.68
CA GLY A 15 2.85 -17.32 -7.75
C GLY A 15 2.38 -15.87 -7.79
N THR A 16 3.00 -15.06 -8.67
CA THR A 16 2.74 -13.62 -8.79
C THR A 16 3.09 -12.86 -7.51
N PHE A 17 4.34 -13.00 -7.06
CA PHE A 17 4.88 -12.29 -5.89
C PHE A 17 5.14 -10.81 -6.16
N ILE A 18 5.48 -10.47 -7.40
CA ILE A 18 5.68 -9.11 -7.88
C ILE A 18 4.83 -8.97 -9.14
N GLU A 19 3.93 -8.00 -9.14
CA GLU A 19 3.08 -7.66 -10.27
C GLU A 19 3.41 -6.24 -10.72
N PHE A 20 3.85 -6.11 -11.98
CA PHE A 20 4.11 -4.81 -12.60
C PHE A 20 2.80 -4.19 -13.08
N ARG A 21 2.54 -2.95 -12.68
CA ARG A 21 1.43 -2.13 -13.15
C ARG A 21 1.97 -0.85 -13.75
N ASN A 22 1.13 -0.13 -14.50
CA ASN A 22 1.54 1.06 -15.25
C ASN A 22 2.22 2.16 -14.40
N GLY A 23 1.96 2.23 -13.09
CA GLY A 23 2.57 3.23 -12.22
C GLY A 23 3.02 2.73 -10.85
N MET A 24 3.05 1.41 -10.64
CA MET A 24 3.46 0.84 -9.36
C MET A 24 3.84 -0.63 -9.51
N LEU A 25 4.56 -1.12 -8.51
CA LEU A 25 4.74 -2.55 -8.27
C LEU A 25 3.82 -2.96 -7.13
N ASN A 26 3.05 -4.02 -7.32
CA ASN A 26 2.36 -4.68 -6.23
C ASN A 26 3.18 -5.89 -5.78
N VAL A 27 3.52 -5.94 -4.50
CA VAL A 27 4.33 -7.01 -3.90
C VAL A 27 3.48 -7.80 -2.91
N SER A 28 3.45 -9.11 -3.05
CA SER A 28 2.69 -10.04 -2.21
C SER A 28 3.58 -11.19 -1.72
N PRO A 29 3.87 -11.31 -0.40
CA PRO A 29 4.67 -12.39 0.16
C PRO A 29 4.10 -13.80 -0.11
N VAL A 30 2.77 -13.97 0.02
CA VAL A 30 2.09 -15.24 -0.29
C VAL A 30 1.94 -15.48 -1.79
N GLY A 31 1.97 -14.41 -2.60
CA GLY A 31 1.69 -14.42 -4.03
C GLY A 31 0.21 -14.18 -4.34
N ARG A 32 -0.08 -13.38 -5.38
CA ARG A 32 -1.46 -12.97 -5.71
C ARG A 32 -2.35 -14.09 -6.26
N SER A 33 -1.75 -15.20 -6.68
CA SER A 33 -2.46 -16.38 -7.18
C SER A 33 -2.97 -17.32 -6.08
N CYS A 34 -2.92 -16.90 -4.81
CA CYS A 34 -3.48 -17.68 -3.69
C CYS A 34 -5.01 -17.76 -3.74
N SER A 35 -5.56 -18.80 -3.12
CA SER A 35 -7.01 -18.93 -2.92
C SER A 35 -7.53 -17.90 -1.91
N GLN A 36 -8.85 -17.83 -1.74
CA GLN A 36 -9.47 -16.96 -0.74
C GLN A 36 -9.16 -17.44 0.68
N GLU A 37 -9.12 -18.75 0.91
CA GLU A 37 -8.78 -19.38 2.18
C GLU A 37 -7.33 -19.05 2.55
N GLU A 38 -6.39 -19.27 1.62
CA GLU A 38 -4.96 -18.96 1.80
C GLU A 38 -4.73 -17.46 2.03
N ARG A 39 -5.52 -16.60 1.39
CA ARG A 39 -5.50 -15.15 1.60
C ARG A 39 -5.89 -14.79 3.04
N ILE A 40 -6.92 -15.44 3.59
CA ILE A 40 -7.38 -15.21 4.96
C ILE A 40 -6.33 -15.72 5.95
N GLU A 41 -5.82 -16.94 5.76
CA GLU A 41 -4.77 -17.53 6.58
C GLU A 41 -3.52 -16.65 6.62
N PHE A 42 -3.05 -16.19 5.45
CA PHE A 42 -1.92 -15.28 5.38
C PHE A 42 -2.22 -13.96 6.09
N TYR A 43 -3.42 -13.40 5.93
CA TYR A 43 -3.77 -12.15 6.58
C TYR A 43 -3.74 -12.27 8.10
N GLU A 44 -4.30 -13.34 8.66
CA GLU A 44 -4.26 -13.61 10.10
C GLU A 44 -2.83 -13.79 10.61
N LEU A 45 -2.00 -14.50 9.86
CA LEU A 45 -0.58 -14.66 10.19
C LEU A 45 0.16 -13.31 10.12
N ASP A 46 -0.08 -12.52 9.08
CA ASP A 46 0.53 -11.21 8.90
C ASP A 46 0.13 -10.23 10.02
N GLN A 47 -1.10 -10.30 10.54
CA GLN A 47 -1.49 -9.51 11.71
C GLN A 47 -0.74 -9.91 12.98
N LYS A 48 -0.43 -11.21 13.15
CA LYS A 48 0.31 -11.72 14.32
C LYS A 48 1.80 -11.42 14.22
N GLU A 49 2.38 -11.61 13.04
CA GLU A 49 3.83 -11.58 12.82
C GLU A 49 4.34 -10.28 12.17
N SER A 50 3.44 -9.39 11.73
CA SER A 50 3.73 -8.13 11.05
C SER A 50 4.64 -8.30 9.82
N ILE A 51 4.39 -9.35 9.02
CA ILE A 51 5.27 -9.78 7.91
C ILE A 51 5.47 -8.65 6.90
N ARG A 52 4.37 -8.08 6.37
CA ARG A 52 4.41 -6.99 5.38
C ARG A 52 5.02 -5.72 5.95
N GLN A 53 4.78 -5.42 7.22
CA GLN A 53 5.37 -4.25 7.87
C GLN A 53 6.89 -4.36 7.95
N LYS A 54 7.41 -5.48 8.47
CA LYS A 54 8.86 -5.75 8.55
C LYS A 54 9.50 -5.72 7.15
N PHE A 55 8.81 -6.27 6.15
CA PHE A 55 9.29 -6.24 4.77
C PHE A 55 9.35 -4.80 4.23
N VAL A 56 8.31 -4.00 4.43
CA VAL A 56 8.31 -2.59 4.02
C VAL A 56 9.39 -1.78 4.75
N GLU A 57 9.60 -1.99 6.04
CA GLU A 57 10.65 -1.33 6.82
C GLU A 57 12.06 -1.63 6.28
N ASP A 58 12.31 -2.89 5.93
CA ASP A 58 13.56 -3.29 5.29
C ASP A 58 13.76 -2.62 3.93
N LEU A 59 12.71 -2.58 3.09
CA LEU A 59 12.79 -1.93 1.78
C LEU A 59 12.97 -0.41 1.91
N ARG A 60 12.33 0.23 2.88
CA ARG A 60 12.52 1.66 3.17
C ARG A 60 13.96 1.97 3.57
N ARG A 61 14.59 1.09 4.36
CA ARG A 61 15.99 1.24 4.75
C ARG A 61 16.93 1.03 3.56
N GLU A 62 16.69 0.00 2.77
CA GLU A 62 17.52 -0.35 1.61
C GLU A 62 17.46 0.70 0.50
N PHE A 63 16.26 1.22 0.22
CA PHE A 63 16.01 2.20 -0.85
C PHE A 63 15.85 3.63 -0.33
N ALA A 64 16.42 3.93 0.84
CA ALA A 64 16.41 5.28 1.40
C ALA A 64 16.97 6.30 0.41
N GLY A 65 16.26 7.42 0.23
CA GLY A 65 16.66 8.49 -0.69
C GLY A 65 16.41 8.21 -2.18
N LYS A 66 15.71 7.13 -2.54
CA LYS A 66 15.39 6.79 -3.95
C LYS A 66 14.05 7.33 -4.45
N GLY A 67 13.33 8.09 -3.63
CA GLY A 67 12.05 8.68 -4.01
C GLY A 67 10.93 7.65 -4.19
N LEU A 68 10.89 6.63 -3.32
CA LEU A 68 9.91 5.55 -3.36
C LEU A 68 9.02 5.56 -2.11
N THR A 69 7.72 5.47 -2.34
CA THR A 69 6.70 5.29 -1.32
C THR A 69 6.23 3.84 -1.29
N PHE A 70 6.03 3.32 -0.08
CA PHE A 70 5.56 1.96 0.19
C PHE A 70 4.24 2.03 0.97
N SER A 71 3.19 1.41 0.45
CA SER A 71 1.83 1.43 1.02
C SER A 71 1.28 0.03 1.23
N ILE A 72 1.09 -0.37 2.49
CA ILE A 72 0.45 -1.66 2.82
C ILE A 72 -1.06 -1.52 2.61
N GLY A 73 -1.63 -2.43 1.82
CA GLY A 73 -3.03 -2.37 1.41
C GLY A 73 -3.66 -3.74 1.27
N GLY A 74 -4.95 -3.84 1.59
CA GLY A 74 -5.68 -5.10 1.55
C GLY A 74 -5.08 -6.17 2.47
N GLN A 75 -5.26 -7.43 2.10
CA GLN A 75 -4.95 -8.58 2.96
C GLN A 75 -3.56 -9.17 2.75
N ILE A 76 -3.00 -9.08 1.54
CA ILE A 76 -1.82 -9.88 1.17
C ILE A 76 -0.66 -9.08 0.59
N SER A 77 -0.86 -7.81 0.24
CA SER A 77 0.12 -7.07 -0.54
C SER A 77 0.45 -5.71 0.04
N PHE A 78 1.46 -5.08 -0.55
CA PHE A 78 1.75 -3.66 -0.46
C PHE A 78 2.17 -3.15 -1.84
N ASP A 79 1.95 -1.87 -2.08
CA ASP A 79 2.33 -1.20 -3.33
C ASP A 79 3.63 -0.42 -3.14
N VAL A 80 4.41 -0.34 -4.21
CA VAL A 80 5.65 0.45 -4.31
C VAL A 80 5.52 1.38 -5.52
N PHE A 81 5.66 2.68 -5.30
CA PHE A 81 5.48 3.70 -6.34
C PHE A 81 6.36 4.92 -6.07
N PRO A 82 6.65 5.76 -7.09
CA PRO A 82 7.40 6.99 -6.88
C PRO A 82 6.68 7.94 -5.90
N ASP A 83 7.43 8.72 -5.15
CA ASP A 83 6.84 9.73 -4.26
C ASP A 83 5.89 10.67 -5.01
N GLY A 84 4.74 10.95 -4.41
CA GLY A 84 3.69 11.80 -5.01
C GLY A 84 2.76 11.09 -6.00
N TRP A 85 2.98 9.81 -6.31
CA TRP A 85 2.07 9.00 -7.15
C TRP A 85 0.93 8.35 -6.34
N ASP A 86 0.64 8.90 -5.16
CA ASP A 86 -0.57 8.54 -4.41
C ASP A 86 -1.82 9.18 -5.04
N LYS A 87 -3.00 9.01 -4.41
CA LYS A 87 -4.28 9.51 -4.93
C LYS A 87 -4.27 11.01 -5.22
N ARG A 88 -3.37 11.80 -4.62
CA ARG A 88 -3.21 13.23 -4.92
C ARG A 88 -2.72 13.50 -6.33
N TYR A 89 -2.11 12.54 -7.01
CA TYR A 89 -1.64 12.70 -8.40
C TYR A 89 -2.74 13.20 -9.35
N CYS A 90 -3.99 12.77 -9.15
CA CYS A 90 -5.09 13.20 -10.00
C CYS A 90 -5.51 14.67 -9.82
N LEU A 91 -5.12 15.31 -8.71
CA LEU A 91 -5.51 16.69 -8.42
C LEU A 91 -4.93 17.69 -9.42
N GLY A 92 -3.73 17.44 -9.93
CA GLY A 92 -3.13 18.27 -10.99
C GLY A 92 -3.89 18.25 -12.31
N HIS A 93 -4.79 17.27 -12.53
CA HIS A 93 -5.65 17.22 -13.70
C HIS A 93 -6.91 18.09 -13.57
N VAL A 94 -7.36 18.40 -12.35
CA VAL A 94 -8.60 19.16 -12.09
C VAL A 94 -8.33 20.56 -11.52
N GLU A 95 -7.08 20.87 -11.17
CA GLU A 95 -6.67 22.16 -10.61
C GLU A 95 -7.04 23.36 -11.50
N LYS A 96 -7.02 23.16 -12.83
CA LYS A 96 -7.28 24.23 -13.81
C LYS A 96 -8.75 24.41 -14.16
N ASP A 97 -9.63 23.58 -13.62
CA ASP A 97 -11.05 23.57 -13.96
C ASP A 97 -11.88 24.58 -13.13
N GLY A 98 -11.25 25.29 -12.19
CA GLY A 98 -11.88 26.38 -11.44
C GLY A 98 -12.84 25.93 -10.33
N TYR A 99 -12.71 24.70 -9.84
CA TYR A 99 -13.47 24.22 -8.70
C TYR A 99 -13.10 24.98 -7.41
N GLU A 100 -14.08 25.60 -6.76
CA GLU A 100 -13.88 26.24 -5.44
C GLU A 100 -13.73 25.20 -4.31
N THR A 101 -14.32 24.02 -4.46
CA THR A 101 -14.24 22.93 -3.47
C THR A 101 -14.28 21.57 -4.17
N ILE A 102 -13.39 20.66 -3.75
CA ILE A 102 -13.32 19.28 -4.24
C ILE A 102 -13.67 18.33 -3.08
N TYR A 103 -14.76 17.58 -3.22
CA TYR A 103 -15.19 16.58 -2.24
C TYR A 103 -14.59 15.22 -2.58
N PHE A 104 -13.96 14.58 -1.59
CA PHE A 104 -13.42 13.23 -1.71
C PHE A 104 -14.11 12.30 -0.72
N PHE A 105 -14.57 11.15 -1.19
CA PHE A 105 -15.18 10.11 -0.38
C PHE A 105 -14.27 8.87 -0.38
N GLY A 106 -13.89 8.38 0.80
CA GLY A 106 -13.03 7.21 0.95
C GLY A 106 -13.16 6.56 2.31
N ASP A 107 -12.90 5.26 2.38
CA ASP A 107 -13.04 4.40 3.55
C ASP A 107 -11.79 4.40 4.46
N LYS A 108 -10.63 4.82 3.94
CA LYS A 108 -9.33 4.86 4.66
C LYS A 108 -8.66 6.23 4.51
N THR A 109 -9.19 7.23 5.22
CA THR A 109 -8.75 8.64 5.18
C THR A 109 -7.74 9.01 6.28
N MET A 110 -7.02 8.03 6.82
CA MET A 110 -5.99 8.26 7.85
C MET A 110 -4.97 9.32 7.36
N PRO A 111 -4.64 10.34 8.18
CA PRO A 111 -3.76 11.42 7.76
C PRO A 111 -2.34 10.92 7.51
N VAL A 112 -1.85 11.04 6.26
CA VAL A 112 -0.49 10.64 5.87
C VAL A 112 0.50 11.80 5.96
N SER A 113 0.01 13.05 6.02
CA SER A 113 0.79 14.25 6.32
C SER A 113 -0.16 15.40 6.70
N MET A 114 0.22 16.21 7.68
CA MET A 114 -0.61 17.30 8.22
C MET A 114 -0.82 18.44 7.21
N GLU A 115 0.01 18.53 6.17
CA GLU A 115 -0.05 19.60 5.16
C GLU A 115 -1.20 19.43 4.15
N VAL A 116 -1.64 18.20 3.85
CA VAL A 116 -2.70 17.97 2.85
C VAL A 116 -4.10 18.27 3.40
N PHE A 117 -4.28 18.19 4.72
CA PHE A 117 -5.60 18.39 5.33
C PHE A 117 -6.04 19.86 5.31
N LEU A 118 -5.11 20.81 5.24
CA LEU A 118 -5.44 22.24 5.21
C LEU A 118 -5.99 22.70 3.85
N GLN A 119 -5.78 21.93 2.78
CA GLN A 119 -6.29 22.27 1.44
C GLN A 119 -7.48 21.42 1.00
N PHE A 120 -7.77 20.31 1.72
CA PHE A 120 -8.97 19.50 1.53
C PHE A 120 -9.82 19.55 2.79
N HIS A 121 -10.92 20.31 2.77
CA HIS A 121 -11.98 20.18 3.75
C HIS A 121 -12.61 18.78 3.59
N CYS A 122 -12.03 17.78 4.25
CA CYS A 122 -12.63 16.46 4.38
C CYS A 122 -13.69 16.55 5.49
N SER A 123 -14.91 16.91 5.12
CA SER A 123 -16.05 16.76 6.02
C SER A 123 -16.42 15.28 6.08
N ILE A 124 -16.14 14.64 7.21
CA ILE A 124 -16.67 13.33 7.55
C ILE A 124 -18.17 13.53 7.81
N TRP A 125 -19.02 12.96 6.96
CA TRP A 125 -20.45 12.86 7.21
C TRP A 125 -20.73 11.42 7.66
N ASP A 126 -21.30 11.28 8.86
CA ASP A 126 -21.74 10.00 9.45
C ASP A 126 -22.82 9.29 8.62
#